data_AF-A0A348NZ85-F1
#
_entry.id   AF-A0A348NZ85-F1
#
_cell.length_a   1.000
_cell.length_b   1.000
_cell.length_c   1.000
_cell.angle_alpha   90.00
_cell.angle_beta   90.00
_cell.angle_gamma   90.00
#
_symmetry.space_group_name_H-M   'P 1'
#
loop_
_entity.id
_entity.type
_entity.pdbx_description
1 polymer ?
#
loop_
_entity_poly.entity_id
_entity_poly.type
_entity_poly.pdbx_seq_one_letter_code
_entity_poly.pdbx_strand_id
1 'polypeptide(L)'
;MSNYETAVSFAENGLKITFIGKSENIYFIGCSEKFSFPINSTVSVFSCTEIAENVSLKGFKYPLMSGELKRNTPIGLSNVTISDTQSVSLKSGILAVVFNKKKC
;
A
#
# COMPACT_ATOMS: atom_id res chain seq x y z
N MET A 1 3.78 22.46 0.50
CA MET A 1 3.93 21.00 0.68
C MET A 1 2.78 20.50 1.53
N SER A 2 2.02 19.50 1.10
CA SER A 2 0.99 18.88 1.94
C SER A 2 1.62 17.79 2.80
N ASN A 3 0.94 17.35 3.87
CA ASN A 3 1.41 16.23 4.70
C ASN A 3 1.70 14.98 3.86
N TYR A 4 0.85 14.72 2.85
CA TYR A 4 1.01 13.60 1.92
C TYR A 4 2.35 13.69 1.17
N GLU A 5 2.64 14.83 0.54
CA GLU A 5 3.89 15.02 -0.21
C GLU A 5 5.14 14.92 0.70
N THR A 6 5.04 15.38 1.94
CA THR A 6 6.11 15.20 2.94
C THR A 6 6.33 13.72 3.29
N ALA A 7 5.26 12.94 3.46
CA ALA A 7 5.38 11.50 3.75
C ALA A 7 5.99 10.72 2.58
N VAL A 8 5.60 11.06 1.35
CA VAL A 8 6.20 10.48 0.14
C VAL A 8 7.69 10.78 0.08
N SER A 9 8.08 12.05 0.26
CA SER A 9 9.49 12.45 0.24
C SER A 9 10.33 11.72 1.31
N PHE A 10 9.81 11.54 2.52
CA PHE A 10 10.51 10.75 3.54
C PHE A 10 10.60 9.26 3.18
N ALA A 11 9.57 8.69 2.59
CA ALA A 11 9.60 7.30 2.12
C ALA A 11 10.60 7.08 0.98
N GLU A 12 10.78 8.05 0.07
CA GLU A 12 11.84 8.05 -0.95
C GLU A 12 13.24 8.02 -0.32
N ASN A 13 13.39 8.63 0.85
CA ASN A 13 14.63 8.60 1.63
C ASN A 13 14.76 7.36 2.54
N GLY A 14 13.93 6.33 2.32
CA GLY A 14 13.99 5.05 3.04
C GLY A 14 13.35 5.08 4.44
N LEU A 15 12.65 6.15 4.81
CA LEU A 15 11.94 6.23 6.08
C LEU A 15 10.56 5.60 5.98
N LYS A 16 10.19 4.81 6.98
CA LYS A 16 8.83 4.27 7.08
C LYS A 16 7.90 5.28 7.71
N ILE A 17 6.97 5.82 6.92
CA ILE A 17 5.97 6.77 7.39
C ILE A 17 4.61 6.09 7.45
N THR A 18 3.86 6.37 8.51
CA THR A 18 2.49 5.88 8.67
C THR A 18 1.60 6.99 9.19
N PHE A 19 0.48 7.22 8.52
CA PHE A 19 -0.60 8.06 9.05
C PHE A 19 -1.59 7.17 9.78
N ILE A 20 -1.86 7.51 11.04
CA ILE A 20 -2.80 6.79 11.90
C ILE A 20 -4.06 7.63 12.05
N GLY A 21 -5.14 7.18 11.40
CA GLY A 21 -6.46 7.77 11.52
C GLY A 21 -7.39 6.92 12.38
N LYS A 22 -8.57 7.47 12.70
CA LYS A 22 -9.62 6.73 13.42
C LYS A 22 -10.18 5.56 12.59
N SER A 23 -10.45 5.81 11.31
CA SER A 23 -11.06 4.86 10.38
C SER A 23 -10.07 4.16 9.46
N GLU A 24 -8.86 4.70 9.30
CA GLU A 24 -7.89 4.17 8.34
C GLU A 24 -6.46 4.43 8.80
N ASN A 25 -5.56 3.55 8.37
CA ASN A 25 -4.12 3.79 8.42
C ASN A 25 -3.59 3.85 6.99
N ILE A 26 -2.64 4.73 6.73
CA ILE A 26 -1.94 4.83 5.44
C ILE A 26 -0.45 4.57 5.69
N TYR A 27 0.09 3.54 5.05
CA TYR A 27 1.50 3.20 5.12
C TYR A 27 2.18 3.61 3.81
N PHE A 28 3.26 4.40 3.91
CA PHE A 28 4.07 4.80 2.76
C PHE A 28 5.32 3.91 2.73
N ILE A 29 5.47 3.12 1.68
CA ILE A 29 6.50 2.08 1.59
C ILE A 29 7.25 2.17 0.25
N GLY A 30 8.58 2.11 0.31
CA GLY A 30 9.46 2.02 -0.87
C GLY A 30 10.14 0.66 -1.02
N CYS A 31 9.85 -0.28 -0.13
CA CYS A 31 10.43 -1.62 -0.13
C CYS A 31 9.38 -2.67 0.29
N SER A 32 9.78 -3.94 0.27
CA SER A 32 8.92 -5.07 0.62
C SER A 32 8.49 -5.03 2.09
N GLU A 33 7.19 -5.15 2.32
CA GLU A 33 6.59 -5.07 3.65
C GLU A 33 5.56 -6.18 3.85
N LYS A 34 5.47 -6.62 5.11
CA LYS A 34 4.47 -7.58 5.57
C LYS A 34 3.49 -6.90 6.52
N PHE A 35 2.23 -7.27 6.39
CA PHE A 35 1.15 -6.79 7.23
C PHE A 35 0.37 -7.96 7.82
N SER A 36 -0.26 -7.70 8.95
CA SER A 36 -1.18 -8.64 9.63
C SER A 36 -2.53 -7.96 9.81
N PHE A 37 -3.10 -7.46 8.70
CA PHE A 37 -4.45 -6.92 8.71
C PHE A 37 -5.46 -8.06 8.91
N PRO A 38 -6.57 -7.83 9.66
CA PRO A 38 -7.60 -8.84 9.84
C PRO A 38 -8.15 -9.34 8.51
N ILE A 39 -8.47 -10.63 8.41
CA ILE A 39 -9.12 -11.22 7.23
C ILE A 39 -10.45 -10.50 6.94
N ASN A 40 -10.82 -10.43 5.65
CA ASN A 40 -11.98 -9.71 5.14
C ASN A 40 -11.92 -8.18 5.35
N SER A 41 -10.73 -7.61 5.47
CA SER A 41 -10.53 -6.15 5.52
C SER A 41 -10.26 -5.58 4.13
N THR A 42 -10.69 -4.34 3.91
CA THR A 42 -10.41 -3.62 2.67
C THR A 42 -9.05 -2.95 2.75
N VAL A 43 -8.21 -3.21 1.74
CA VAL A 43 -6.91 -2.59 1.57
C VAL A 43 -6.78 -2.08 0.14
N SER A 44 -6.46 -0.81 -0.02
CA SER A 44 -6.20 -0.19 -1.32
C SER A 44 -4.71 0.11 -1.45
N VAL A 45 -4.13 -0.14 -2.63
CA VAL A 45 -2.71 0.10 -2.91
C VAL A 45 -2.58 1.06 -4.09
N PHE A 46 -1.84 2.16 -3.88
CA PHE A 46 -1.65 3.23 -4.86
C PHE A 46 -0.17 3.49 -5.10
N SER A 47 0.21 3.85 -6.32
CA SER A 47 1.51 4.45 -6.58
C SER A 47 1.50 5.92 -6.16
N CYS A 48 2.46 6.31 -5.32
CA CYS A 48 2.74 7.71 -4.98
C CYS A 48 3.65 8.36 -6.02
N THR A 49 4.54 7.58 -6.63
CA THR A 49 5.37 7.97 -7.79
C THR A 49 4.60 7.80 -9.09
N GLU A 50 5.10 8.34 -10.21
CA GLU A 50 4.48 8.20 -11.53
C GLU A 50 4.18 6.73 -11.87
N ILE A 51 5.17 5.87 -11.63
CA ILE A 51 5.08 4.41 -11.78
C ILE A 51 5.72 3.76 -10.55
N ALA A 52 5.08 2.73 -10.02
CA ALA A 52 5.68 1.75 -9.13
C ALA A 52 5.84 0.42 -9.88
N GLU A 53 7.07 -0.09 -9.92
CA GLU A 53 7.46 -1.22 -10.77
C GLU A 53 7.58 -2.52 -9.98
N ASN A 54 7.29 -3.63 -10.68
CA ASN A 54 7.40 -4.99 -10.16
C ASN A 54 6.60 -5.19 -8.86
N VAL A 55 5.43 -4.57 -8.78
CA VAL A 55 4.55 -4.64 -7.63
C VAL A 55 3.96 -6.04 -7.52
N SER A 56 4.08 -6.65 -6.34
CA SER A 56 3.46 -7.93 -6.03
C SER A 56 2.64 -7.84 -4.75
N LEU A 57 1.44 -8.41 -4.80
CA LEU A 57 0.47 -8.46 -3.70
C LEU A 57 0.14 -9.92 -3.40
N LYS A 58 0.44 -10.39 -2.18
CA LYS A 58 0.12 -11.74 -1.69
C LYS A 58 -0.72 -11.67 -0.43
N GLY A 59 -1.59 -12.66 -0.22
CA GLY A 59 -2.53 -12.69 0.92
C GLY A 59 -3.80 -11.86 0.70
N PHE A 60 -4.06 -11.44 -0.55
CA PHE A 60 -5.24 -10.68 -0.95
C PHE A 60 -6.08 -11.42 -1.99
N LYS A 61 -7.37 -11.12 -2.06
CA LYS A 61 -8.35 -11.71 -2.99
C LYS A 61 -7.96 -11.48 -4.46
N TYR A 62 -7.43 -10.31 -4.76
CA TYR A 62 -6.93 -9.95 -6.09
C TYR A 62 -5.41 -9.86 -6.02
N PRO A 63 -4.67 -10.99 -6.13
CA PRO A 63 -3.22 -10.96 -6.09
C PRO A 63 -2.67 -10.23 -7.33
N LEU A 64 -1.46 -9.71 -7.19
CA LEU A 64 -0.70 -9.14 -8.29
C LEU A 64 0.70 -9.76 -8.26
N MET A 65 1.25 -10.10 -9.41
CA MET A 65 2.59 -10.65 -9.53
C MET A 65 3.37 -9.83 -10.56
N SER A 66 4.42 -9.16 -10.10
CA SER A 66 5.32 -8.37 -10.94
C SER A 66 4.61 -7.36 -11.85
N GLY A 67 3.53 -6.74 -11.37
CA GLY A 67 2.76 -5.76 -12.12
C GLY A 67 3.33 -4.33 -12.02
N GLU A 68 2.74 -3.42 -12.78
CA GLU A 68 3.02 -1.99 -12.68
C GLU A 68 1.79 -1.26 -12.14
N LEU A 69 2.00 -0.33 -11.21
CA LEU A 69 0.96 0.58 -10.76
C LEU A 69 1.32 1.99 -11.21
N LYS A 70 0.45 2.59 -12.03
CA LYS A 70 0.59 3.99 -12.46
C LYS A 70 -0.20 4.87 -11.51
N ARG A 71 0.33 6.06 -11.18
CA ARG A 71 -0.34 7.03 -10.29
C ARG A 71 -1.77 7.35 -10.72
N ASN A 72 -1.99 7.41 -12.03
CA ASN A 72 -3.27 7.74 -12.66
C ASN A 72 -4.12 6.52 -13.05
N THR A 73 -3.67 5.29 -12.76
CA THR A 73 -4.42 4.06 -13.09
C THR A 73 -4.31 3.06 -11.95
N PRO A 74 -5.13 3.21 -10.90
CA PRO A 74 -5.01 2.37 -9.71
C PRO A 74 -5.68 1.00 -9.95
N ILE A 75 -4.90 0.03 -10.42
CA ILE A 75 -5.36 -1.36 -10.64
C ILE A 75 -5.58 -2.11 -9.29
N GLY A 76 -5.22 -1.50 -8.14
CA GLY A 76 -5.28 -2.09 -6.79
C GLY A 76 -6.33 -1.50 -5.84
N LEU A 77 -7.38 -0.85 -6.36
CA LEU A 77 -8.45 -0.28 -5.54
C LEU A 77 -9.27 -1.37 -4.84
N SER A 78 -9.45 -1.22 -3.52
CA SER A 78 -10.41 -2.00 -2.72
C SER A 78 -10.17 -3.52 -2.76
N ASN A 79 -8.91 -3.93 -2.62
CA ASN A 79 -8.59 -5.34 -2.44
C ASN A 79 -9.07 -5.84 -1.08
N VAL A 80 -9.17 -7.15 -0.91
CA VAL A 80 -9.68 -7.78 0.33
C VAL A 80 -8.67 -8.78 0.84
N THR A 81 -8.35 -8.72 2.14
CA THR A 81 -7.43 -9.68 2.77
C THR A 81 -8.08 -11.05 2.91
N ILE A 82 -7.35 -12.11 2.55
CA ILE A 82 -7.82 -13.52 2.59
C ILE A 82 -6.88 -14.45 3.37
N SER A 83 -5.81 -13.90 3.95
CA SER A 83 -4.82 -14.61 4.76
C SER A 83 -4.45 -13.75 5.96
N ASP A 84 -3.93 -14.33 7.04
CA ASP A 84 -3.48 -13.60 8.24
C ASP A 84 -2.21 -12.78 8.01
N THR A 85 -1.46 -13.08 6.94
CA THR A 85 -0.28 -12.31 6.54
C THR A 85 -0.43 -11.85 5.11
N GLN A 86 -0.30 -10.55 4.91
CA GLN A 86 -0.23 -9.94 3.59
C GLN A 86 1.19 -9.50 3.29
N SER A 87 1.59 -9.62 2.03
CA SER A 87 2.87 -9.12 1.54
C SER A 87 2.61 -8.13 0.42
N VAL A 88 3.21 -6.95 0.53
CA VAL A 88 3.25 -5.93 -0.53
C VAL A 88 4.71 -5.67 -0.83
N SER A 89 5.11 -5.89 -2.07
CA SER A 89 6.49 -5.64 -2.51
C SER A 89 6.53 -4.90 -3.83
N LEU A 90 7.64 -4.22 -4.07
CA LEU A 90 7.95 -3.49 -5.29
C LEU A 90 9.46 -3.48 -5.51
N LYS A 91 9.89 -3.22 -6.75
CA LYS A 91 11.30 -2.99 -7.08
C LYS A 91 11.67 -1.50 -7.04
N SER A 92 10.76 -0.64 -7.49
CA SER A 92 10.99 0.81 -7.61
C SER A 92 9.69 1.58 -7.42
N GLY A 93 9.80 2.81 -6.91
CA GLY A 93 8.68 3.70 -6.61
C GLY A 93 8.29 3.71 -5.13
N ILE A 94 7.21 4.43 -4.81
CA ILE A 94 6.62 4.48 -3.47
C ILE A 94 5.14 4.07 -3.57
N LEU A 95 4.70 3.20 -2.67
CA LEU A 95 3.30 2.82 -2.54
C LEU A 95 2.67 3.45 -1.30
N ALA A 96 1.43 3.92 -1.44
CA ALA A 96 0.53 4.13 -0.32
C ALA A 96 -0.37 2.91 -0.16
N VAL A 97 -0.25 2.22 0.97
CA VAL A 97 -1.12 1.11 1.38
C VAL A 97 -2.14 1.66 2.38
N VAL A 98 -3.40 1.73 1.97
CA VAL A 98 -4.51 2.25 2.77
C VAL A 98 -5.28 1.08 3.35
N PHE A 99 -5.18 0.90 4.66
CA PHE A 99 -5.94 -0.10 5.40
C PHE A 99 -7.17 0.56 6.03
N ASN A 100 -8.36 0.11 5.64
CA ASN A 100 -9.60 0.57 6.25
C ASN A 100 -9.90 -0.25 7.51
N LYS A 101 -9.90 0.40 8.66
CA LYS A 101 -10.29 -0.21 9.93
C LYS A 101 -11.79 -0.43 9.87
N LYS A 102 -12.23 -1.69 9.78
CA LYS A 102 -13.64 -2.02 9.98
C LYS A 102 -14.12 -1.37 11.28
N LYS A 103 -15.23 -0.65 11.21
CA LYS A 103 -15.95 -0.25 12.42
C LYS A 103 -16.47 -1.53 13.06
N CYS A 104 -16.03 -1.79 14.28
CA CYS A 104 -16.75 -2.68 15.19
C CYS A 104 -18.13 -2.09 15.47
#